data_AF-A0A4Y8JY53-F1
#
_entry.id   AF-A0A4Y8JY53-F1
#
_cell.length_a   1.000
_cell.length_b   1.000
_cell.length_c   1.000
_cell.angle_alpha   90.00
_cell.angle_beta   90.00
_cell.angle_gamma   90.00
#
_symmetry.space_group_name_H-M   'P 1'
#
loop_
_entity.id
_entity.type
_entity.pdbx_description
1 polymer ?
#
loop_
_entity_poly.entity_id
_entity_poly.type
_entity_poly.pdbx_seq_one_letter_code
_entity_poly.pdbx_strand_id
1 'polypeptide(L)'
;MSNTEHGDGAEQHNTNQNRPALTPEEAADRLSRQFAQESRLRILRSKAAVARSEVDALAAMHLDTDTLEDLLETASAQEAARLRKSEHAISVRVSEARARAEAAEAEYEQAVLDDFDEAER
;
A
#
# COMPACT_ATOMS: atom_id res chain seq x y z
N MET A 1 -11.52 -28.23 -75.78
CA MET A 1 -11.16 -26.79 -75.82
C MET A 1 -12.26 -26.03 -75.11
N SER A 2 -11.91 -25.32 -74.03
CA SER A 2 -12.52 -24.06 -73.56
C SER A 2 -11.86 -23.64 -72.24
N ASN A 3 -10.95 -22.70 -72.40
CA ASN A 3 -10.60 -21.54 -71.58
C ASN A 3 -10.26 -21.69 -70.09
N THR A 4 -9.01 -21.35 -69.83
CA THR A 4 -8.43 -20.82 -68.59
C THR A 4 -8.98 -19.42 -68.31
N GLU A 5 -9.40 -19.13 -67.07
CA GLU A 5 -9.34 -17.77 -66.51
C GLU A 5 -8.95 -17.82 -65.02
N HIS A 6 -7.89 -17.07 -64.71
CA HIS A 6 -7.38 -16.73 -63.38
C HIS A 6 -8.39 -15.89 -62.60
N GLY A 7 -8.49 -16.13 -61.29
CA GLY A 7 -9.20 -15.27 -60.35
C GLY A 7 -8.62 -15.44 -58.95
N ASP A 8 -7.58 -14.66 -58.70
CA ASP A 8 -6.95 -14.39 -57.41
C ASP A 8 -7.96 -13.72 -56.45
N GLY A 9 -7.94 -14.06 -55.17
CA GLY A 9 -8.94 -13.54 -54.21
C GLY A 9 -8.83 -14.14 -52.83
N ALA A 10 -7.79 -13.76 -52.10
CA ALA A 10 -7.64 -14.02 -50.68
C ALA A 10 -8.81 -13.40 -49.88
N GLU A 11 -9.74 -14.22 -49.40
CA GLU A 11 -10.66 -13.81 -48.34
C GLU A 11 -10.07 -14.18 -46.97
N GLN A 12 -9.16 -13.31 -46.52
CA GLN A 12 -8.87 -13.18 -45.10
C GLN A 12 -10.14 -12.67 -44.41
N HIS A 13 -10.87 -13.55 -43.73
CA HIS A 13 -11.92 -13.15 -42.82
C HIS A 13 -11.32 -12.33 -41.69
N ASN A 14 -11.47 -11.02 -41.83
CA ASN A 14 -10.96 -9.97 -40.97
C ASN A 14 -11.75 -9.99 -39.64
N THR A 15 -11.30 -10.79 -38.68
CA THR A 15 -11.81 -10.77 -37.29
C THR A 15 -11.18 -9.61 -36.54
N ASN A 16 -11.62 -8.38 -36.78
CA ASN A 16 -11.28 -7.22 -35.95
C ASN A 16 -11.96 -5.97 -36.47
N GLN A 17 -13.18 -5.61 -36.06
CA GLN A 17 -13.69 -4.21 -36.14
C GLN A 17 -14.98 -4.02 -35.32
N ASN A 18 -14.96 -4.22 -34.00
CA ASN A 18 -16.05 -3.67 -33.17
C ASN A 18 -15.67 -3.40 -31.70
N ARG A 19 -14.46 -2.86 -31.47
CA ARG A 19 -14.23 -2.04 -30.27
C ARG A 19 -14.39 -0.58 -30.72
N PRO A 20 -15.33 0.20 -30.18
CA PRO A 20 -15.36 1.64 -30.45
C PRO A 20 -14.00 2.21 -30.06
N ALA A 21 -13.34 2.88 -31.00
CA ALA A 21 -12.12 3.61 -30.71
C ALA A 21 -12.47 4.69 -29.69
N LEU A 22 -11.82 4.65 -28.53
CA LEU A 22 -11.97 5.67 -27.48
C LEU A 22 -11.79 7.05 -28.12
N THR A 23 -12.72 7.95 -27.83
CA THR A 23 -12.56 9.34 -28.22
C THR A 23 -11.33 9.94 -27.52
N PRO A 24 -10.68 10.97 -28.10
CA PRO A 24 -9.55 11.63 -27.44
C PRO A 24 -9.88 12.16 -26.04
N GLU A 25 -11.13 12.54 -25.79
CA GLU A 25 -11.64 12.99 -24.49
C GLU A 25 -11.68 11.83 -23.48
N GLU A 26 -12.23 10.67 -23.86
CA GLU A 26 -12.25 9.47 -23.02
C GLU A 26 -10.83 8.93 -22.74
N ALA A 27 -9.91 9.06 -23.70
CA ALA A 27 -8.51 8.68 -23.54
C ALA A 27 -7.78 9.62 -22.54
N ALA A 28 -8.03 10.93 -22.62
CA ALA A 28 -7.47 11.92 -21.69
C ALA A 28 -8.03 11.72 -20.27
N ASP A 29 -9.33 11.42 -20.13
CA ASP A 29 -9.97 11.12 -18.85
C ASP A 29 -9.44 9.83 -18.23
N ARG A 30 -9.16 8.80 -19.05
CA ARG A 30 -8.53 7.56 -18.57
C ARG A 30 -7.12 7.81 -18.06
N LEU A 31 -6.30 8.55 -18.80
CA LEU A 31 -4.94 8.90 -18.38
C LEU A 31 -4.95 9.72 -17.08
N SER A 32 -5.86 10.69 -16.97
CA SER A 32 -5.99 11.52 -15.76
C SER A 32 -6.36 10.70 -14.52
N ARG A 33 -7.26 9.71 -14.67
CA ARG A 33 -7.61 8.77 -13.59
C ARG A 33 -6.42 7.89 -13.18
N GLN A 34 -5.67 7.36 -14.15
CA GLN A 34 -4.46 6.58 -13.88
C GLN A 34 -3.42 7.39 -13.11
N PHE A 35 -3.14 8.63 -13.51
CA PHE A 35 -2.21 9.49 -12.77
C PHE A 35 -2.67 9.79 -11.34
N ALA A 36 -3.97 10.00 -11.14
CA ALA A 36 -4.55 10.22 -9.82
C ALA A 36 -4.44 8.97 -8.93
N GLN A 37 -4.70 7.78 -9.48
CA GLN A 37 -4.57 6.49 -8.80
C GLN A 37 -3.12 6.22 -8.40
N GLU A 38 -2.17 6.34 -9.32
CA GLU A 38 -0.73 6.16 -9.04
C GLU A 38 -0.24 7.12 -7.94
N SER A 39 -0.69 8.38 -8.01
CA SER A 39 -0.36 9.39 -7.00
C SER A 39 -0.92 9.02 -5.63
N ARG A 40 -2.17 8.55 -5.58
CA ARG A 40 -2.81 8.06 -4.34
C ARG A 40 -2.04 6.88 -3.76
N LEU A 41 -1.71 5.87 -4.57
CA LEU A 41 -0.94 4.70 -4.13
C LEU A 41 0.42 5.09 -3.56
N ARG A 42 1.13 6.03 -4.21
CA ARG A 42 2.42 6.53 -3.71
C ARG A 42 2.28 7.20 -2.34
N ILE A 43 1.25 8.03 -2.15
CA ILE A 43 0.98 8.70 -0.88
C ILE A 43 0.66 7.69 0.22
N LEU A 44 -0.23 6.74 -0.06
CA LEU A 44 -0.62 5.70 0.91
C LEU A 44 0.55 4.82 1.31
N ARG A 45 1.37 4.40 0.34
CA ARG A 45 2.62 3.67 0.61
C ARG A 45 3.57 4.46 1.51
N SER A 46 3.75 5.75 1.23
CA SER A 46 4.58 6.63 2.06
C SER A 46 4.03 6.76 3.48
N LYS A 47 2.71 6.94 3.62
CA LYS A 47 2.01 7.01 4.91
C LYS A 47 2.21 5.73 5.73
N ALA A 48 2.04 4.56 5.12
CA ALA A 48 2.29 3.28 5.78
C ALA A 48 3.75 3.14 6.24
N ALA A 49 4.71 3.52 5.39
CA ALA A 49 6.13 3.49 5.75
C ALA A 49 6.47 4.42 6.92
N VAL A 50 5.92 5.64 6.93
CA VAL A 50 6.11 6.58 8.04
C VAL A 50 5.49 6.06 9.33
N ALA A 51 4.28 5.51 9.28
CA ALA A 51 3.63 4.95 10.46
C ALA A 51 4.41 3.75 11.03
N ARG A 52 4.99 2.91 10.17
CA ARG A 52 5.88 1.83 10.61
C ARG A 52 7.15 2.37 11.27
N SER A 53 7.76 3.39 10.67
CA SER A 53 8.94 4.04 11.26
C SER A 53 8.63 4.67 12.64
N GLU A 54 7.42 5.17 12.87
CA GLU A 54 6.99 5.69 14.18
C GLU A 54 6.94 4.56 15.22
N VAL A 55 6.44 3.38 14.85
CA VAL A 55 6.46 2.19 15.73
C VAL A 55 7.89 1.84 16.13
N ASP A 56 8.81 1.79 15.17
CA ASP A 56 10.20 1.43 15.43
C ASP A 56 10.90 2.47 16.31
N ALA A 57 10.65 3.76 16.08
CA ALA A 57 11.19 4.84 16.88
C ALA A 57 10.69 4.81 18.33
N LEU A 58 9.41 4.52 18.55
CA LEU A 58 8.84 4.39 19.89
C LEU A 58 9.32 3.10 20.57
N ALA A 59 9.42 2.00 19.84
CA ALA A 59 9.90 0.73 20.38
C ALA A 59 11.37 0.83 20.82
N ALA A 60 12.19 1.61 20.10
CA ALA A 60 13.58 1.89 20.48
C ALA A 60 13.72 2.71 21.78
N MET A 61 12.63 3.32 22.28
CA MET A 61 12.65 4.01 23.58
C MET A 61 12.51 3.05 24.76
N HIS A 62 12.11 1.80 24.54
CA HIS A 62 12.07 0.81 25.61
C HIS A 62 13.48 0.50 26.11
N LEU A 63 13.57 0.31 27.42
CA LEU A 63 14.70 -0.41 27.99
C LEU A 63 14.63 -1.88 27.55
N ASP A 64 15.77 -2.48 27.26
CA ASP A 64 15.84 -3.93 27.13
C ASP A 64 15.45 -4.58 28.47
N THR A 65 14.90 -5.79 28.38
CA THR A 65 14.31 -6.48 29.53
C THR A 65 15.33 -6.69 30.64
N ASP A 66 16.56 -7.09 30.29
CA ASP A 66 17.63 -7.35 31.26
C ASP A 66 18.03 -6.05 31.99
N THR A 67 18.23 -4.95 31.26
CA THR A 67 18.52 -3.64 31.87
C THR A 67 17.37 -3.14 32.75
N LEU A 68 16.12 -3.35 32.33
CA LEU A 68 14.96 -2.98 33.14
C LEU A 68 14.92 -3.78 34.45
N GLU A 69 15.21 -5.08 34.40
CA GLU A 69 15.27 -5.95 35.58
C GLU A 69 16.38 -5.49 36.53
N ASP A 70 17.61 -5.29 36.05
CA ASP A 70 18.75 -4.81 36.84
C ASP A 70 18.44 -3.47 37.55
N LEU A 71 17.81 -2.53 36.84
CA LEU A 71 17.40 -1.25 37.41
C LEU A 71 16.30 -1.41 38.46
N LEU A 72 15.37 -2.35 38.28
CA LEU A 72 14.30 -2.59 39.24
C LEU A 72 14.79 -3.29 40.51
N GLU A 73 15.81 -4.15 40.43
CA GLU A 73 16.38 -4.83 41.60
C GLU A 73 17.10 -3.88 42.54
N THR A 74 17.75 -2.85 41.99
CA THR A 74 18.58 -1.90 42.74
C THR A 74 17.86 -0.60 43.10
N ALA A 75 16.72 -0.31 42.47
CA ALA A 75 15.94 0.91 42.68
C ALA A 75 15.26 0.96 44.05
N SER A 76 15.12 2.17 44.59
CA SER A 76 14.17 2.40 45.68
C SER A 76 12.73 2.17 45.21
N ALA A 77 11.81 1.95 46.15
CA ALA A 77 10.40 1.75 45.83
C ALA A 77 9.80 2.89 44.98
N GLN A 78 10.23 4.13 45.21
CA GLN A 78 9.75 5.29 44.45
C GLN A 78 10.31 5.31 43.02
N GLU A 79 11.59 4.98 42.85
CA GLU A 79 12.24 4.90 41.53
C GLU A 79 11.66 3.75 40.70
N ALA A 80 11.50 2.58 41.30
CA ALA A 80 10.89 1.42 40.66
C ALA A 80 9.45 1.74 40.18
N ALA A 81 8.66 2.47 40.99
CA ALA A 81 7.33 2.91 40.59
C ALA A 81 7.35 3.87 39.39
N ARG A 82 8.32 4.81 39.36
CA ARG A 82 8.49 5.74 38.23
C ARG A 82 8.91 5.01 36.96
N LEU A 83 9.87 4.08 37.07
CA LEU A 83 10.40 3.29 35.96
C LEU A 83 9.32 2.41 35.33
N ARG A 84 8.55 1.69 36.15
CA ARG A 84 7.41 0.89 35.64
C ARG A 84 6.36 1.75 34.96
N LYS A 85 6.10 2.95 35.50
CA LYS A 85 5.14 3.89 34.90
C LYS A 85 5.63 4.40 33.53
N SER A 86 6.90 4.75 33.39
CA SER A 86 7.45 5.18 32.11
C SER A 86 7.44 4.05 31.08
N GLU A 87 7.88 2.85 31.45
CA GLU A 87 7.88 1.69 30.54
C GLU A 87 6.46 1.31 30.10
N HIS A 88 5.51 1.36 31.01
CA HIS A 88 4.11 1.14 30.67
C HIS A 88 3.58 2.21 29.70
N ALA A 89 3.91 3.49 29.94
CA ALA A 89 3.50 4.57 29.05
C ALA A 89 4.10 4.43 27.63
N ILE A 90 5.36 4.01 27.52
CA ILE A 90 5.99 3.71 26.23
C ILE A 90 5.27 2.52 25.56
N SER A 91 4.96 1.46 26.31
CA SER A 91 4.25 0.28 25.80
C SER A 91 2.90 0.64 25.20
N VAL A 92 2.12 1.49 25.89
CA VAL A 92 0.81 1.98 25.40
C VAL A 92 0.99 2.74 24.09
N ARG A 93 1.95 3.67 24.03
CA ARG A 93 2.23 4.45 22.82
C ARG A 93 2.67 3.57 21.64
N VAL A 94 3.48 2.55 21.89
CA VAL A 94 3.87 1.57 20.86
C VAL A 94 2.64 0.81 20.35
N SER A 95 1.75 0.38 21.25
CA SER A 95 0.51 -0.30 20.86
C SER A 95 -0.40 0.59 20.00
N GLU A 96 -0.58 1.85 20.38
CA GLU A 96 -1.37 2.81 19.62
C GLU A 96 -0.74 3.14 18.26
N ALA A 97 0.59 3.25 18.20
CA ALA A 97 1.31 3.45 16.95
C ALA A 97 1.19 2.23 16.03
N ARG A 98 1.23 1.01 16.58
CA ARG A 98 1.03 -0.23 15.80
C ARG A 98 -0.36 -0.27 15.17
N ALA A 99 -1.40 0.03 15.94
CA ALA A 99 -2.76 0.10 15.41
C ALA A 99 -2.88 1.14 14.26
N ARG A 100 -2.21 2.29 14.37
CA ARG A 100 -2.16 3.29 13.29
C ARG A 100 -1.38 2.80 12.07
N ALA A 101 -0.27 2.10 12.28
CA ALA A 101 0.54 1.54 11.19
C ALA A 101 -0.24 0.45 10.42
N GLU A 102 -0.89 -0.47 11.15
CA GLU A 102 -1.75 -1.51 10.57
C GLU A 102 -2.91 -0.90 9.78
N ALA A 103 -3.56 0.13 10.31
CA ALA A 103 -4.63 0.83 9.59
C ALA A 103 -4.13 1.52 8.31
N ALA A 104 -2.93 2.11 8.33
CA ALA A 104 -2.35 2.75 7.15
C ALA A 104 -1.90 1.72 6.09
N GLU A 105 -1.38 0.57 6.52
CA GLU A 105 -1.04 -0.55 5.65
C GLU A 105 -2.30 -1.13 4.99
N ALA A 106 -3.36 -1.39 5.76
CA ALA A 106 -4.64 -1.86 5.24
C ALA A 106 -5.26 -0.88 4.23
N GLU A 107 -5.16 0.44 4.46
CA GLU A 107 -5.63 1.45 3.51
C GLU A 107 -4.85 1.41 2.20
N TYR A 108 -3.53 1.21 2.27
CA TYR A 108 -2.68 1.03 1.08
C TYR A 108 -3.02 -0.26 0.34
N GLU A 109 -3.11 -1.39 1.04
CA GLU A 109 -3.46 -2.69 0.45
C GLU A 109 -4.82 -2.66 -0.23
N GLN A 110 -5.83 -2.07 0.41
CA GLN A 110 -7.15 -1.92 -0.20
C GLN A 110 -7.09 -1.07 -1.46
N ALA A 111 -6.34 0.04 -1.45
CA ALA A 111 -6.20 0.87 -2.64
C ALA A 111 -5.46 0.15 -3.79
N VAL A 112 -4.52 -0.74 -3.47
CA VAL A 112 -3.86 -1.59 -4.47
C VAL A 112 -4.84 -2.60 -5.07
N LEU A 113 -5.68 -3.23 -4.25
CA LEU A 113 -6.71 -4.15 -4.74
C LEU A 113 -7.76 -3.43 -5.61
N ASP A 114 -8.20 -2.24 -5.20
CA ASP A 114 -9.12 -1.42 -5.98
C ASP A 114 -8.55 -1.08 -7.38
N ASP A 115 -7.23 -0.81 -7.46
CA ASP A 115 -6.53 -0.53 -8.72
C ASP A 115 -6.45 -1.78 -9.63
N PHE A 116 -6.22 -2.96 -9.06
CA PHE A 116 -6.28 -4.23 -9.81
C PHE A 116 -7.69 -4.50 -10.36
N ASP A 117 -8.73 -4.35 -9.54
CA ASP A 117 -10.11 -4.56 -9.96
C ASP A 117 -10.56 -3.57 -11.05
N GLU A 118 -10.01 -2.35 -11.05
CA GLU A 118 -10.26 -1.35 -12.09
C GLU A 118 -9.46 -1.64 -13.38
N ALA A 119 -8.26 -2.24 -13.27
CA ALA A 119 -7.47 -2.65 -14.43
C ALA A 119 -8.06 -3.87 -15.18
N GLU A 120 -8.83 -4.72 -14.49
CA GLU A 120 -9.51 -5.88 -15.09
C GLU A 120 -10.87 -5.56 -15.73
N ARG A 121 -11.42 -4.36 -15.50
CA ARG A 121 -12.72 -3.89 -16.05
C ARG A 121 -12.61 -3.27 -17.44
#